data_AF-A0A7N0TY18-F1
#
_entry.id   AF-A0A7N0TY18-F1
#
_cell.length_a   1.000
_cell.length_b   1.000
_cell.length_c   1.000
_cell.angle_alpha   90.00
_cell.angle_beta   90.00
_cell.angle_gamma   90.00
#
_symmetry.space_group_name_H-M   'P 1'
#
loop_
_entity.id
_entity.type
_entity.pdbx_description
1 polymer ?
#
loop_
_entity_poly.entity_id
_entity_poly.type
_entity_poly.pdbx_seq_one_letter_code
_entity_poly.pdbx_strand_id
1 'polypeptide(L)'
;MTAAPKMMQISLQIACYKARDAFYSCLEKECSKEPTEVATVGLLYPAECKKSRAEFEKQCRRSWVKHFDRDYCAKNKVQRLLDAPNEKRGEGIK
;
A
#
# COMPACT_ATOMS: atom_id res chain seq x y z
N MET A 1 -22.58 23.03 -5.37
CA MET A 1 -21.49 22.03 -5.47
C MET A 1 -21.48 21.26 -4.16
N THR A 2 -21.91 20.00 -4.17
CA THR A 2 -22.11 19.18 -2.96
C THR A 2 -20.78 18.92 -2.27
N ALA A 3 -20.52 19.61 -1.15
CA ALA A 3 -19.46 19.24 -0.23
C ALA A 3 -19.89 17.95 0.48
N ALA A 4 -19.35 16.82 0.05
CA ALA A 4 -19.50 15.56 0.78
C ALA A 4 -18.89 15.74 2.19
N PRO A 5 -19.57 15.28 3.27
CA PRO A 5 -19.12 15.52 4.63
C PRO A 5 -17.74 14.89 4.85
N LYS A 6 -16.84 15.66 5.47
CA LYS A 6 -15.43 15.31 5.71
C LYS A 6 -15.25 13.97 6.45
N MET A 7 -16.26 13.51 7.17
CA MET A 7 -16.32 12.19 7.83
C MET A 7 -16.33 11.00 6.86
N MET A 8 -16.88 11.13 5.64
CA MET A 8 -16.99 10.02 4.69
C MET A 8 -15.64 9.69 4.01
N GLN A 9 -14.64 10.58 4.09
CA GLN A 9 -13.28 10.34 3.58
C GLN A 9 -12.42 9.49 4.53
N ILE A 10 -12.63 9.57 5.85
CA ILE A 10 -11.88 8.79 6.85
C ILE A 10 -12.19 7.30 6.70
N SER A 11 -13.46 6.94 6.52
CA SER A 11 -13.90 5.55 6.35
C SER A 11 -13.29 4.91 5.09
N LEU A 12 -13.17 5.69 4.01
CA LEU A 12 -12.53 5.26 2.77
C LEU A 12 -11.03 5.03 2.96
N GLN A 13 -10.35 5.88 3.74
CA GLN A 13 -8.97 5.65 4.13
C GLN A 13 -8.82 4.37 4.97
N ILE A 14 -9.67 4.14 5.96
CA ILE A 14 -9.62 2.94 6.82
C ILE A 14 -9.77 1.66 5.98
N ALA A 15 -10.73 1.62 5.05
CA ALA A 15 -10.91 0.48 4.15
C ALA A 15 -9.67 0.22 3.29
N CYS A 16 -9.07 1.28 2.74
CA CYS A 16 -7.83 1.21 1.98
C CYS A 16 -6.65 0.68 2.82
N TYR A 17 -6.47 1.18 4.05
CA TYR A 17 -5.42 0.71 4.95
C TYR A 17 -5.61 -0.76 5.35
N LYS A 18 -6.85 -1.22 5.58
CA LYS A 18 -7.13 -2.63 5.87
C LYS A 18 -6.81 -3.55 4.69
N ALA A 19 -7.19 -3.15 3.47
CA ALA A 19 -6.89 -3.91 2.27
C ALA A 19 -5.38 -3.96 1.98
N ARG A 20 -4.67 -2.86 2.22
CA ARG A 20 -3.20 -2.78 2.15
C ARG A 20 -2.55 -3.78 3.11
N ASP A 21 -3.00 -3.78 4.36
CA ASP A 21 -2.45 -4.65 5.41
C ASP A 21 -2.65 -6.13 5.08
N ALA A 22 -3.84 -6.48 4.58
CA ALA A 22 -4.14 -7.84 4.10
C ALA A 22 -3.23 -8.27 2.93
N PHE A 23 -2.95 -7.36 1.98
CA PHE A 23 -2.03 -7.63 0.88
C PHE A 23 -0.60 -7.85 1.38
N TYR A 24 -0.07 -6.95 2.22
CA TYR A 24 1.29 -7.07 2.73
C TYR A 24 1.48 -8.24 3.72
N SER A 25 0.48 -8.55 4.55
CA SER A 25 0.50 -9.76 5.37
C SER A 25 0.56 -11.03 4.52
N CYS A 26 -0.10 -11.03 3.34
CA CYS A 26 0.05 -12.11 2.37
C CYS A 26 1.47 -12.15 1.79
N LEU A 27 2.05 -11.02 1.39
CA LEU A 27 3.44 -10.97 0.90
C LEU A 27 4.43 -11.52 1.92
N GLU A 28 4.30 -11.17 3.20
CA GLU A 28 5.22 -11.62 4.25
C GLU A 28 5.09 -13.13 4.48
N LYS A 29 3.87 -13.67 4.49
CA LYS A 29 3.63 -15.13 4.62
C LYS A 29 4.18 -15.91 3.45
N GLU A 30 4.06 -15.33 2.26
CA GLU A 30 4.34 -15.97 0.99
C GLU A 30 5.69 -15.54 0.41
N CYS A 31 6.53 -14.86 1.21
CA CYS A 31 7.83 -14.33 0.81
C CYS A 31 8.80 -15.42 0.32
N SER A 32 8.63 -16.65 0.81
CA SER A 32 9.40 -17.82 0.39
C SER A 32 8.98 -18.39 -0.97
N LYS A 33 7.86 -17.94 -1.56
CA LYS A 33 7.35 -18.42 -2.85
C LYS A 33 7.81 -17.52 -3.99
N GLU A 34 8.02 -18.12 -5.15
CA GLU A 34 8.45 -17.37 -6.33
C GLU A 34 7.40 -16.32 -6.72
N PRO A 35 7.81 -15.06 -6.91
CA PRO A 35 6.90 -14.03 -7.36
C PRO A 35 6.55 -14.27 -8.83
N THR A 36 5.29 -14.61 -9.06
CA THR A 36 4.74 -14.87 -10.39
C THR A 36 4.09 -13.64 -11.01
N GLU A 37 3.84 -12.59 -10.22
CA GLU A 37 3.13 -11.40 -10.66
C GLU A 37 3.89 -10.11 -10.33
N VAL A 38 3.68 -9.09 -11.15
CA VAL A 38 4.24 -7.74 -11.01
C VAL A 38 3.13 -6.75 -10.68
N ALA A 39 3.26 -6.06 -9.55
CA ALA A 39 2.42 -4.93 -9.17
C ALA A 39 2.94 -3.63 -9.77
N THR A 40 2.28 -2.52 -9.44
CA THR A 40 2.75 -1.19 -9.84
C THR A 40 4.17 -0.96 -9.33
N VAL A 41 4.95 -0.20 -10.10
CA VAL A 41 6.36 0.14 -9.81
C VAL A 41 7.30 -1.06 -9.61
N GLY A 42 6.96 -2.23 -10.14
CA GLY A 42 7.84 -3.40 -10.13
C GLY A 42 7.86 -4.15 -8.80
N LEU A 43 6.84 -3.98 -7.96
CA LEU A 43 6.69 -4.79 -6.75
C LEU A 43 6.34 -6.23 -7.15
N LEU A 44 7.21 -7.17 -6.83
CA LEU A 44 7.04 -8.58 -7.12
C LEU A 44 6.21 -9.25 -6.02
N TYR A 45 5.19 -10.03 -6.41
CA TYR A 45 4.33 -10.75 -5.46
C TYR A 45 3.86 -12.12 -5.98
N PRO A 46 3.53 -13.07 -5.09
CA PRO A 46 3.05 -14.39 -5.49
C PRO A 46 1.56 -14.36 -5.90
N ALA A 47 1.17 -15.22 -6.84
CA ALA A 47 -0.20 -15.30 -7.37
C ALA A 47 -1.28 -15.50 -6.30
N GLU A 48 -0.95 -16.11 -5.15
CA GLU A 48 -1.89 -16.26 -4.02
C GLU A 48 -2.36 -14.90 -3.48
N CYS A 49 -1.48 -13.89 -3.49
CA CYS A 49 -1.79 -12.53 -3.03
C CYS A 49 -2.50 -11.67 -4.09
N LYS A 50 -2.72 -12.18 -5.30
CA LYS A 50 -3.40 -11.46 -6.40
C LYS A 50 -4.83 -11.05 -6.04
N LYS A 51 -5.54 -11.88 -5.25
CA LYS A 51 -6.90 -11.56 -4.79
C LYS A 51 -6.90 -10.35 -3.86
N SER A 52 -6.03 -10.36 -2.84
CA SER A 52 -5.86 -9.21 -1.92
C SER A 52 -5.38 -7.97 -2.65
N ARG A 53 -4.56 -8.14 -3.70
CA ARG A 53 -4.09 -7.05 -4.54
C ARG A 53 -5.24 -6.37 -5.29
N ALA A 54 -6.11 -7.13 -5.94
CA ALA A 54 -7.26 -6.60 -6.65
C ALA A 54 -8.19 -5.81 -5.71
N GLU A 55 -8.37 -6.29 -4.47
CA GLU A 55 -9.16 -5.59 -3.46
C GLU A 55 -8.48 -4.30 -3.00
N PHE A 56 -7.16 -4.32 -2.79
CA PHE A 56 -6.37 -3.13 -2.48
C PHE A 56 -6.49 -2.06 -3.59
N GLU A 57 -6.41 -2.44 -4.86
CA GLU A 57 -6.57 -1.51 -5.99
C GLU A 57 -8.00 -0.99 -6.17
N LYS A 58 -9.00 -1.77 -5.74
CA LYS A 58 -10.41 -1.38 -5.75
C LYS A 58 -10.75 -0.41 -4.63
N GLN A 59 -10.21 -0.65 -3.43
CA GLN A 59 -10.50 0.13 -2.22
C GLN A 59 -9.65 1.40 -2.13
N CYS A 60 -8.43 1.38 -2.65
CA CYS A 60 -7.52 2.53 -2.62
C CYS A 60 -7.53 3.34 -3.91
N ARG A 61 -7.28 4.65 -3.78
CA ARG A 61 -7.00 5.48 -4.96
C ARG A 61 -5.70 5.03 -5.63
N ARG A 62 -5.66 5.04 -6.96
CA ARG A 62 -4.47 4.65 -7.74
C ARG A 62 -3.18 5.38 -7.32
N SER A 63 -3.28 6.67 -6.95
CA SER A 63 -2.13 7.45 -6.45
C SER A 63 -1.60 6.92 -5.10
N TRP A 64 -2.49 6.43 -4.24
CA TRP A 64 -2.14 5.82 -2.95
C TRP A 64 -1.49 4.45 -3.15
N VAL A 65 -2.05 3.61 -4.03
CA VAL A 65 -1.46 2.31 -4.40
C VAL A 65 -0.02 2.49 -4.89
N LYS A 66 0.21 3.41 -5.83
CA LYS A 66 1.56 3.76 -6.31
C LYS A 66 2.49 4.20 -5.20
N HIS A 67 2.01 5.03 -4.28
CA HIS A 67 2.79 5.50 -3.14
C HIS A 67 3.19 4.34 -2.22
N PHE A 68 2.25 3.47 -1.88
CA PHE A 68 2.48 2.35 -1.00
C PHE A 68 3.38 1.28 -1.62
N ASP A 69 3.20 0.95 -2.90
CA ASP A 69 4.08 0.00 -3.58
C ASP A 69 5.52 0.51 -3.61
N ARG A 70 5.71 1.81 -3.85
CA ARG A 70 7.04 2.44 -3.82
C ARG A 70 7.64 2.42 -2.42
N ASP A 71 6.84 2.73 -1.39
CA ASP A 71 7.27 2.69 0.01
C ASP A 71 7.65 1.27 0.45
N TYR A 72 6.85 0.27 0.07
CA TYR A 72 7.12 -1.13 0.39
C TYR A 72 8.32 -1.67 -0.37
N CYS A 73 8.47 -1.35 -1.66
CA CYS A 73 9.66 -1.69 -2.43
C CYS A 73 10.91 -1.03 -1.82
N ALA A 74 10.83 0.24 -1.43
CA ALA A 74 11.93 0.92 -0.74
C ALA A 74 12.28 0.22 0.58
N LYS A 75 11.29 -0.11 1.42
CA LYS A 75 11.50 -0.77 2.72
C LYS A 75 12.07 -2.19 2.60
N ASN A 76 11.52 -3.00 1.70
CA ASN A 76 11.96 -4.39 1.54
C ASN A 76 13.30 -4.51 0.79
N LYS A 77 13.60 -3.57 -0.11
CA LYS A 77 14.92 -3.45 -0.74
C LYS A 77 15.99 -2.88 0.21
N VAL A 78 15.56 -2.37 1.37
CA VAL A 78 16.39 -1.73 2.41
C VAL A 78 16.34 -2.49 3.74
N GLN A 79 15.94 -3.76 3.78
CA GLN A 79 16.29 -4.66 4.91
C GLN A 79 17.77 -5.12 4.88
N ARG A 80 18.68 -4.25 4.43
CA ARG A 80 20.10 -4.33 4.77
C ARG A 80 20.65 -3.05 5.41
N LEU A 81 19.96 -1.92 5.39
CA LEU A 81 20.49 -0.68 5.97
C LEU A 81 19.39 0.25 6.50
N LEU A 82 19.15 0.11 7.81
CA LEU A 82 18.79 1.19 8.74
C LEU A 82 17.30 1.56 8.91
N ASP A 83 16.89 1.35 10.17
CA ASP A 83 15.89 2.09 10.92
C ASP A 83 15.92 3.60 10.62
N ALA A 84 14.83 4.11 10.04
CA ALA A 84 14.44 5.50 10.16
C ALA A 84 12.92 5.61 9.85
N PRO A 85 12.10 6.17 10.77
CA PRO A 85 10.72 6.48 10.47
C PRO A 85 10.69 7.54 9.36
N ASN A 86 10.00 7.25 8.25
CA ASN A 86 9.71 8.22 7.20
C ASN A 86 8.79 9.31 7.74
N GLU A 87 9.39 10.28 8.41
CA GLU A 87 8.76 11.52 8.77
C GLU A 87 9.00 12.57 7.66
N LYS A 88 7.93 13.30 7.37
CA LYS A 88 7.82 14.61 6.67
C LYS A 88 7.57 14.59 5.15
N ARG A 89 6.39 15.13 4.78
CA ARG A 89 6.18 16.47 4.13
C ARG A 89 4.87 16.43 3.30
N GLY A 90 3.89 17.32 3.37
CA GLY A 90 3.55 18.57 4.07
C GLY A 90 2.02 18.78 3.88
N GLU A 91 1.32 19.65 4.58
CA GLU A 91 1.28 21.10 4.31
C GLU A 91 0.57 21.79 5.49
N GLY A 92 1.13 22.93 5.93
CA GLY A 92 0.54 23.74 6.98
C GLY A 92 -0.58 24.61 6.45
N ILE A 93 -1.59 24.86 7.29
CA ILE A 93 -2.41 26.07 7.20
C ILE A 93 -2.49 26.65 8.62
N LYS A 94 -2.09 27.92 8.69
CA LYS A 94 -2.12 28.79 9.86
C LYS A 94 -3.53 28.93 10.43
#